data_AF-A0A966I1I6-F1
#
_entry.id   AF-A0A966I1I6-F1
#
_cell.length_a   1.000
_cell.length_b   1.000
_cell.length_c   1.000
_cell.angle_alpha   90.00
_cell.angle_beta   90.00
_cell.angle_gamma   90.00
#
_symmetry.space_group_name_H-M   'P 1'
#
loop_
_entity.id
_entity.type
_entity.pdbx_description
1 polymer ?
#
loop_
_entity_poly.entity_id
_entity_poly.type
_entity_poly.pdbx_seq_one_letter_code
_entity_poly.pdbx_strand_id
1 'polypeptide(L)'
;MAERDFNQEIAAISATLTSIESVLDIPRLVSQKDELEAKAGAPDLWNDPESAQKVTSALSRVQSIINKVTNLRSRISDLPIMLELATNEDDVSAKTEVEKELDALTAAISELEVQT
;
A
#
# COMPACT_ATOMS: atom_id res chain seq x y z
N MET A 1 6.67 -32.00 5.35
CA MET A 1 6.02 -30.75 4.93
C MET A 1 6.63 -30.37 3.59
N ALA A 2 5.83 -29.96 2.62
CA ALA A 2 6.39 -29.26 1.46
C ALA A 2 7.05 -27.97 1.98
N GLU A 3 8.23 -27.65 1.46
CA GLU A 3 8.88 -26.37 1.73
C GLU A 3 8.00 -25.25 1.15
N ARG A 4 7.83 -24.14 1.89
CA ARG A 4 6.99 -23.00 1.47
C ARG A 4 7.56 -22.39 0.19
N ASP A 5 6.72 -22.18 -0.82
CA ASP A 5 7.15 -21.50 -2.04
C ASP A 5 6.93 -19.98 -1.91
N PHE A 6 7.90 -19.32 -1.28
CA PHE A 6 7.88 -17.87 -1.07
C PHE A 6 7.72 -17.09 -2.37
N ASN A 7 8.38 -17.51 -3.45
CA ASN A 7 8.34 -16.79 -4.71
C ASN A 7 6.94 -16.85 -5.33
N GLN A 8 6.29 -18.02 -5.28
CA GLN A 8 4.92 -18.17 -5.75
C GLN A 8 3.94 -17.31 -4.93
N GLU A 9 4.08 -17.30 -3.60
CA GLU A 9 3.20 -16.52 -2.72
C GLU A 9 3.40 -15.00 -2.89
N ILE A 10 4.66 -14.53 -2.96
CA ILE A 10 4.99 -13.12 -3.26
C ILE A 10 4.36 -12.70 -4.59
N ALA A 11 4.48 -13.54 -5.63
CA ALA A 11 3.88 -13.26 -6.93
C ALA A 11 2.34 -13.19 -6.86
N ALA A 12 1.71 -14.08 -6.08
CA ALA A 12 0.26 -14.09 -5.90
C ALA A 12 -0.23 -12.81 -5.22
N ILE A 13 0.36 -12.42 -4.08
CA ILE A 13 -0.08 -11.21 -3.37
C ILE A 13 0.22 -9.92 -4.16
N SER A 14 1.30 -9.92 -4.96
CA SER A 14 1.62 -8.82 -5.87
C SER A 14 0.58 -8.67 -6.98
N ALA A 15 0.08 -9.79 -7.52
CA ALA A 15 -0.98 -9.80 -8.51
C ALA A 15 -2.32 -9.30 -7.92
N THR A 16 -2.67 -9.76 -6.71
CA THR A 16 -3.87 -9.27 -6.01
C THR A 16 -3.79 -7.77 -5.76
N LEU A 17 -2.65 -7.26 -5.24
CA LEU A 17 -2.48 -5.82 -5.03
C LEU A 17 -2.58 -5.02 -6.35
N THR A 18 -2.12 -5.57 -7.46
CA THR A 18 -2.25 -4.93 -8.79
C THR A 18 -3.71 -4.82 -9.22
N SER A 19 -4.52 -5.85 -8.95
CA SER A 19 -5.97 -5.82 -9.19
C SER A 19 -6.64 -4.72 -8.36
N ILE A 20 -6.31 -4.66 -7.06
CA ILE A 20 -6.82 -3.62 -6.15
C ILE A 20 -6.42 -2.23 -6.63
N GLU A 21 -5.16 -2.01 -7.02
CA GLU A 21 -4.67 -0.75 -7.58
C GLU A 21 -5.48 -0.33 -8.83
N SER A 22 -5.83 -1.28 -9.68
CA SER A 22 -6.67 -1.01 -10.86
C SER A 22 -8.11 -0.65 -10.48
N VAL A 23 -8.70 -1.32 -9.49
CA VAL A 23 -10.06 -1.03 -9.00
C VAL A 23 -10.12 0.34 -8.34
N LEU A 24 -9.11 0.70 -7.55
CA LEU A 24 -8.99 1.97 -6.87
C LEU A 24 -8.69 3.16 -7.82
N ASP A 25 -8.24 2.89 -9.04
CA ASP A 25 -7.81 3.91 -10.01
C ASP A 25 -6.80 4.89 -9.37
N ILE A 26 -5.63 4.34 -8.98
CA ILE A 26 -4.55 5.12 -8.37
C ILE A 26 -4.18 6.38 -9.18
N PRO A 27 -4.09 6.36 -10.53
CA PRO A 27 -3.81 7.56 -11.31
C PRO A 27 -4.85 8.67 -11.10
N ARG A 28 -6.13 8.31 -11.03
CA ARG A 28 -7.20 9.27 -10.73
C ARG A 28 -7.11 9.80 -9.30
N LEU A 29 -6.83 8.94 -8.32
CA LEU A 29 -6.66 9.37 -6.93
C LEU A 29 -5.49 10.35 -6.77
N VAL A 30 -4.37 10.11 -7.45
CA VAL A 30 -3.23 11.04 -7.47
C VAL A 30 -3.64 12.39 -8.07
N SER A 31 -4.35 12.38 -9.20
CA SER A 31 -4.85 13.63 -9.80
C SER A 31 -5.81 14.38 -8.86
N GLN A 32 -6.71 13.65 -8.19
CA GLN A 32 -7.64 14.20 -7.21
C GLN A 32 -6.92 14.79 -6.00
N LYS A 33 -5.85 14.12 -5.54
CA LYS A 33 -5.01 14.60 -4.45
C LYS A 33 -4.39 15.95 -4.82
N ASP A 34 -3.77 16.05 -6.00
CA ASP A 34 -3.12 17.28 -6.46
C ASP A 34 -4.11 18.44 -6.57
N GLU A 35 -5.32 18.19 -7.07
CA GLU A 35 -6.40 19.19 -7.10
C GLU A 35 -6.82 19.65 -5.71
N LEU A 36 -6.92 18.72 -4.75
CA LEU A 36 -7.30 19.02 -3.38
C LEU A 36 -6.18 19.76 -2.62
N GLU A 37 -4.92 19.43 -2.88
CA GLU A 37 -3.76 20.16 -2.35
C GLU A 37 -3.73 21.60 -2.87
N ALA A 38 -3.97 21.79 -4.17
CA ALA A 38 -4.07 23.14 -4.76
C ALA A 38 -5.20 23.96 -4.10
N LYS A 39 -6.37 23.35 -3.86
CA LYS A 39 -7.48 24.01 -3.15
C LYS A 39 -7.15 24.31 -1.70
N ALA A 40 -6.51 23.38 -0.99
CA ALA A 40 -6.13 23.56 0.41
C ALA A 40 -5.10 24.69 0.60
N GLY A 41 -4.25 24.92 -0.40
CA GLY A 41 -3.29 26.03 -0.43
C GLY A 41 -3.90 27.40 -0.77
N ALA A 42 -5.16 27.46 -1.19
CA ALA A 42 -5.82 28.70 -1.57
C ALA A 42 -6.18 29.52 -0.30
N PRO A 43 -5.71 30.77 -0.15
CA PRO A 43 -5.95 31.57 1.07
C PRO A 43 -7.43 31.88 1.34
N ASP A 44 -8.23 31.97 0.28
CA ASP A 44 -9.66 32.25 0.33
C ASP A 44 -10.49 31.08 0.87
N LEU A 45 -10.01 29.84 0.74
CA LEU A 45 -10.66 28.66 1.32
C LEU A 45 -10.87 28.82 2.83
N TRP A 46 -9.91 29.44 3.52
CA TRP A 46 -9.91 29.58 4.97
C TRP A 46 -10.85 30.67 5.49
N ASN A 47 -11.48 31.45 4.60
CA ASN A 47 -12.58 32.35 4.95
C ASN A 47 -13.90 31.61 5.18
N ASP A 48 -14.01 30.36 4.74
CA ASP A 48 -15.15 29.47 4.95
C ASP A 48 -14.69 28.17 5.64
N PRO A 49 -14.81 28.10 6.97
CA PRO A 49 -14.40 26.92 7.75
C PRO A 49 -15.07 25.62 7.31
N GLU A 50 -16.32 25.66 6.82
CA GLU A 50 -17.04 24.46 6.39
C GLU A 50 -16.44 23.92 5.09
N SER A 51 -16.16 24.81 4.13
CA SER A 51 -15.48 24.46 2.88
C SER A 51 -14.05 23.97 3.13
N ALA A 52 -13.30 24.64 4.01
CA ALA A 52 -11.96 24.20 4.41
C ALA A 52 -11.97 22.80 5.02
N GLN A 53 -12.92 22.51 5.91
CA GLN A 53 -13.07 21.18 6.51
C GLN A 53 -13.37 20.10 5.46
N LYS A 54 -14.25 20.38 4.49
CA LYS A 54 -14.58 19.44 3.41
C LYS A 54 -13.36 19.12 2.54
N VAL A 55 -12.62 20.13 2.09
CA VAL A 55 -11.43 19.96 1.24
C VAL A 55 -10.35 19.18 1.97
N THR A 56 -10.01 19.58 3.19
CA THR A 56 -8.98 18.91 4.00
C THR A 56 -9.35 17.48 4.35
N SER A 57 -10.62 17.22 4.70
CA SER A 57 -11.11 15.86 4.97
C SER A 57 -11.07 14.98 3.73
N ALA A 58 -11.40 15.51 2.54
CA ALA A 58 -11.28 14.78 1.29
C ALA A 58 -9.82 14.48 0.96
N LEU A 59 -8.93 15.46 1.13
CA LEU A 59 -7.50 15.31 0.91
C LEU A 59 -6.91 14.21 1.80
N SER A 60 -7.20 14.24 3.11
CA SER A 60 -6.72 13.21 4.04
C SER A 60 -7.18 11.80 3.67
N ARG A 61 -8.42 11.64 3.17
CA ARG A 61 -8.93 10.32 2.73
C ARG A 61 -8.16 9.81 1.52
N VAL A 62 -8.04 10.63 0.47
CA VAL A 62 -7.34 10.25 -0.76
C VAL A 62 -5.86 9.94 -0.47
N GLN A 63 -5.20 10.79 0.32
CA GLN A 63 -3.81 10.57 0.72
C GLN A 63 -3.63 9.27 1.52
N SER A 64 -4.56 8.96 2.42
CA SER A 64 -4.51 7.72 3.21
C SER A 64 -4.60 6.47 2.32
N ILE A 65 -5.50 6.48 1.34
CA ILE A 65 -5.66 5.36 0.39
C ILE A 65 -4.38 5.17 -0.43
N ILE A 66 -3.86 6.25 -1.02
CA ILE A 66 -2.61 6.21 -1.80
C ILE A 66 -1.47 5.67 -0.94
N ASN A 67 -1.29 6.23 0.26
CA ASN A 67 -0.21 5.82 1.17
C ASN A 67 -0.30 4.34 1.55
N LYS A 68 -1.50 3.84 1.86
CA LYS A 68 -1.73 2.43 2.21
C LYS A 68 -1.27 1.51 1.08
N VAL A 69 -1.70 1.79 -0.15
CA VAL A 69 -1.37 0.98 -1.33
C VAL A 69 0.12 1.07 -1.66
N THR A 70 0.70 2.28 -1.68
CA THR A 70 2.13 2.45 -1.97
C THR A 70 3.03 1.79 -0.92
N ASN A 71 2.62 1.79 0.36
CA ASN A 71 3.37 1.12 1.42
C ASN A 71 3.34 -0.41 1.24
N LEU A 72 2.17 -0.98 0.97
CA LEU A 72 2.05 -2.42 0.67
C LEU A 72 2.91 -2.79 -0.55
N ARG A 73 2.87 -1.99 -1.62
CA ARG A 73 3.67 -2.22 -2.82
C ARG A 73 5.17 -2.24 -2.53
N SER A 74 5.67 -1.28 -1.76
CA SER A 74 7.08 -1.21 -1.35
C SER A 74 7.49 -2.45 -0.56
N ARG A 75 6.68 -2.84 0.43
CA ARG A 75 6.99 -4.00 1.28
C ARG A 75 7.02 -5.31 0.48
N ILE A 76 6.09 -5.48 -0.49
CA ILE A 76 6.12 -6.61 -1.42
C ILE A 76 7.38 -6.61 -2.29
N SER A 77 7.84 -5.44 -2.76
CA SER A 77 9.06 -5.38 -3.56
C SER A 77 10.34 -5.66 -2.76
N ASP A 78 10.30 -5.47 -1.44
CA ASP A 78 11.43 -5.75 -0.55
C ASP A 78 11.54 -7.24 -0.19
N LEU A 79 10.42 -7.98 -0.19
CA LEU A 79 10.39 -9.41 0.17
C LEU A 79 11.37 -10.29 -0.62
N PRO A 80 11.48 -10.20 -1.97
CA PRO A 80 12.48 -10.97 -2.72
C PRO A 80 13.91 -10.68 -2.28
N ILE A 81 14.22 -9.43 -1.95
CA ILE A 81 15.55 -9.01 -1.50
C ILE A 81 15.83 -9.61 -0.12
N MET A 82 14.86 -9.52 0.80
CA MET A 82 14.98 -10.12 2.13
C MET A 82 15.17 -11.64 2.06
N LEU A 83 14.42 -12.32 1.17
CA LEU A 83 14.51 -13.76 0.96
C LEU A 83 15.86 -14.17 0.38
N GLU A 84 16.37 -13.41 -0.60
CA GLU A 84 17.69 -13.63 -1.19
C GLU A 84 18.79 -13.51 -0.13
N LEU A 85 18.77 -12.44 0.68
CA LEU A 85 19.74 -12.24 1.76
C LEU A 85 19.68 -13.36 2.80
N ALA A 86 18.48 -13.70 3.27
CA ALA A 86 18.27 -14.77 4.24
C ALA A 86 18.71 -16.16 3.72
N THR A 87 18.60 -16.38 2.41
CA THR A 87 19.04 -17.63 1.77
C THR A 87 20.55 -17.66 1.58
N ASN A 88 21.15 -16.57 1.12
CA ASN A 88 22.60 -16.47 0.89
C ASN A 88 23.41 -16.58 2.19
N GLU A 89 22.86 -16.11 3.30
CA GLU A 89 23.51 -16.16 4.61
C GLU A 89 23.14 -17.42 5.42
N ASP A 90 22.30 -18.32 4.88
CA ASP A 90 21.71 -19.45 5.61
C ASP A 90 21.07 -19.02 6.96
N ASP A 91 20.57 -17.78 7.03
CA ASP A 91 20.05 -17.18 8.25
C ASP A 91 18.59 -17.58 8.48
N VAL A 92 18.40 -18.57 9.35
CA VAL A 92 17.09 -19.08 9.76
C VAL A 92 16.22 -17.99 10.42
N SER A 93 16.84 -17.06 11.15
CA SER A 93 16.11 -15.97 11.81
C SER A 93 15.59 -14.97 10.80
N ALA A 94 16.40 -14.62 9.79
CA ALA A 94 15.98 -13.78 8.68
C ALA A 94 14.89 -14.45 7.82
N LYS A 95 14.99 -15.77 7.55
CA LYS A 95 13.92 -16.52 6.87
C LYS A 95 12.60 -16.47 7.64
N THR A 96 12.66 -16.59 8.96
CA THR A 96 11.46 -16.47 9.83
C THR A 96 10.83 -15.07 9.74
N GLU A 97 11.64 -14.03 9.58
CA GLU A 97 11.13 -12.66 9.41
C GLU A 97 10.45 -12.46 8.05
N VAL A 98 11.00 -13.04 6.99
CA VAL A 98 10.36 -13.09 5.66
C VAL A 98 9.00 -13.79 5.73
N GLU A 99 8.91 -14.92 6.44
CA GLU A 99 7.64 -15.64 6.64
C GLU A 99 6.58 -14.76 7.31
N LYS A 100 6.93 -14.09 8.41
CA LYS A 100 6.00 -13.20 9.13
C LYS A 100 5.57 -12.01 8.30
N GLU A 101 6.50 -11.40 7.58
CA GLU A 101 6.22 -10.23 6.76
C GLU A 101 5.30 -10.61 5.58
N LEU A 102 5.54 -11.77 4.96
CA LEU A 102 4.65 -12.31 3.91
C LEU A 102 3.25 -12.62 4.45
N ASP A 103 3.14 -13.22 5.64
CA ASP A 103 1.84 -13.49 6.28
C ASP A 103 1.09 -12.19 6.61
N ALA A 104 1.81 -11.18 7.14
CA ALA A 104 1.25 -9.87 7.45
C ALA A 104 0.77 -9.13 6.20
N LEU A 105 1.55 -9.17 5.11
CA LEU A 105 1.16 -8.59 3.83
C LEU A 105 -0.04 -9.29 3.21
N THR A 106 -0.07 -10.63 3.27
CA THR A 106 -1.21 -11.42 2.78
C THR A 106 -2.50 -11.03 3.51
N ALA A 107 -2.45 -10.91 4.83
CA ALA A 107 -3.60 -10.48 5.62
C ALA A 107 -4.04 -9.05 5.28
N ALA A 108 -3.10 -8.11 5.21
CA ALA A 108 -3.39 -6.71 4.91
C ALA A 108 -3.98 -6.50 3.50
N ILE A 109 -3.48 -7.24 2.51
CA ILE A 109 -3.99 -7.19 1.12
C ILE A 109 -5.37 -7.83 1.03
N SER A 110 -5.59 -8.95 1.72
CA SER A 110 -6.91 -9.60 1.78
C SER A 110 -7.95 -8.69 2.44
N GLU A 111 -7.59 -7.99 3.52
CA GLU A 111 -8.48 -7.01 4.13
C GLU A 111 -8.80 -5.86 3.17
N LEU A 112 -7.80 -5.36 2.44
CA LEU A 112 -7.99 -4.30 1.47
C LEU A 112 -8.89 -4.76 0.31
N GLU A 113 -8.71 -5.97 -0.21
CA GLU A 113 -9.55 -6.56 -1.26
C GLU A 113 -11.02 -6.62 -0.86
N VAL A 114 -11.33 -6.92 0.40
CA VAL A 114 -12.72 -6.92 0.90
C VAL A 114 -13.29 -5.51 1.04
N GLN A 115 -12.44 -4.50 1.23
CA GLN A 115 -12.85 -3.09 1.40
C GLN A 115 -13.05 -2.35 0.06
N THR A 116 -12.49 -2.86 -1.05
CA THR A 116 -12.47 -2.22 -2.37
C THR A 116 -13.42 -2.89 -3.36
#